data_AF-A0A7S4CD69-F1
#
_entry.id   AF-A0A7S4CD69-F1
#
_cell.length_a   1.000
_cell.length_b   1.000
_cell.length_c   1.000
_cell.angle_alpha   90.00
_cell.angle_beta   90.00
_cell.angle_gamma   90.00
#
_symmetry.space_group_name_H-M   'P 1'
#
loop_
_entity.id
_entity.type
_entity.pdbx_description
1 polymer ?
#
loop_
_entity_poly.entity_id
_entity_poly.type
_entity_poly.pdbx_seq_one_letter_code
_entity_poly.pdbx_strand_id
1 'polypeptide(L)'
;REHVRRLSYRKDTTVSVFETTIRHMGGLLAAYTLSRDALFLQKAEDLAKLLLPAFNTPYRIPYHSLNLQTQEGHHPSWNSNSALLAEAGSVQLEWKYLSKLTGNAVYHDT
;
A
#
# COMPACT_ATOMS: atom_id res chain seq x y z
N ARG A 1 4.29 -11.16 16.30
CA ARG A 1 5.69 -11.00 15.84
C ARG A 1 6.17 -12.18 14.98
N GLU A 2 6.25 -13.41 15.52
CA GLU A 2 6.73 -14.59 14.76
C GLU A 2 5.92 -14.90 13.49
N HIS A 3 4.60 -14.70 13.52
CA HIS A 3 3.78 -14.81 12.32
C HIS A 3 4.16 -13.76 11.26
N VAL A 4 4.36 -12.50 11.66
CA VAL A 4 4.73 -11.38 10.78
C VAL A 4 6.07 -11.61 10.10
N ARG A 5 7.04 -12.23 10.81
CA ARG A 5 8.34 -12.59 10.22
C ARG A 5 8.20 -13.49 8.98
N ARG A 6 7.21 -14.38 8.98
CA ARG A 6 6.95 -15.33 7.90
C ARG A 6 6.06 -14.78 6.78
N LEU A 7 5.57 -13.53 6.90
CA LEU A 7 4.74 -12.93 5.87
C LEU A 7 5.57 -12.69 4.59
N SER A 8 5.02 -13.16 3.48
CA SER A 8 5.45 -12.86 2.12
C SER A 8 4.24 -12.36 1.33
N TYR A 9 4.39 -11.19 0.71
CA TYR A 9 3.30 -10.49 0.04
C TYR A 9 3.24 -10.78 -1.47
N ARG A 10 4.38 -11.09 -2.10
CA ARG A 10 4.41 -11.35 -3.55
C ARG A 10 3.77 -12.71 -3.85
N LYS A 11 2.53 -12.66 -4.36
CA LYS A 11 1.70 -13.80 -4.76
C LYS A 11 0.85 -13.39 -5.96
N ASP A 12 0.48 -14.35 -6.79
CA ASP A 12 -0.47 -14.13 -7.88
C ASP A 12 -1.89 -13.96 -7.34
N THR A 13 -2.17 -12.75 -6.85
CA THR A 13 -3.46 -12.39 -6.28
C THR A 13 -3.67 -10.90 -6.43
N THR A 14 -4.90 -10.53 -6.74
CA THR A 14 -5.34 -9.14 -6.74
C THR A 14 -5.81 -8.74 -5.36
N VAL A 15 -5.41 -7.54 -4.93
CA VAL A 15 -5.83 -6.94 -3.66
C VAL A 15 -6.40 -5.55 -3.89
N SER A 16 -7.30 -5.10 -3.01
CA SER A 16 -7.69 -3.70 -2.94
C SER A 16 -6.52 -2.88 -2.41
N VAL A 17 -6.15 -1.81 -3.12
CA VAL A 17 -5.06 -0.91 -2.72
C VAL A 17 -5.44 -0.16 -1.45
N PHE A 18 -6.68 0.31 -1.37
CA PHE A 18 -7.24 0.99 -0.19
C PHE A 18 -7.22 0.08 1.04
N GLU A 19 -7.87 -1.09 0.98
CA GLU A 19 -7.98 -1.98 2.13
C GLU A 19 -6.62 -2.50 2.61
N THR A 20 -5.72 -2.77 1.66
CA THR A 20 -4.36 -3.19 2.00
C THR A 20 -3.58 -2.07 2.68
N THR A 21 -3.75 -0.83 2.23
CA THR A 21 -3.11 0.33 2.84
C THR A 21 -3.62 0.56 4.27
N ILE A 22 -4.93 0.77 4.45
CA ILE A 22 -5.45 1.17 5.77
C ILE A 22 -5.36 0.06 6.83
N ARG A 23 -5.46 -1.22 6.43
CA ARG A 23 -5.43 -2.34 7.38
C ARG A 23 -4.02 -2.87 7.60
N HIS A 24 -3.35 -3.26 6.52
CA HIS A 24 -2.08 -3.97 6.63
C HIS A 24 -0.92 -2.99 6.81
N MET A 25 -0.77 -2.02 5.90
CA MET A 25 0.29 -1.03 6.03
C MET A 25 0.10 -0.17 7.28
N GLY A 26 -1.11 0.37 7.48
CA GLY A 26 -1.47 1.13 8.68
C GLY A 26 -1.22 0.35 9.98
N GLY A 27 -1.65 -0.92 10.04
CA GLY A 27 -1.42 -1.79 11.19
C GLY A 27 0.06 -2.07 11.46
N LEU A 28 0.87 -2.30 10.43
CA LEU A 28 2.31 -2.50 10.56
C LEU A 28 3.02 -1.21 11.03
N LEU A 29 2.66 -0.06 10.47
CA LEU A 29 3.20 1.24 10.86
C LEU A 29 2.84 1.60 12.31
N ALA A 30 1.61 1.31 12.73
CA ALA A 30 1.18 1.49 14.13
C ALA A 30 1.96 0.55 15.06
N ALA A 31 2.12 -0.73 14.69
CA ALA A 31 2.91 -1.69 15.46
C ALA A 31 4.37 -1.26 15.60
N TYR A 32 4.99 -0.76 14.53
CA TYR A 32 6.33 -0.17 14.58
C TYR A 32 6.39 1.03 15.52
N THR A 33 5.44 1.96 15.43
CA THR A 33 5.42 3.17 16.26
C THR A 33 5.37 2.84 17.75
N LEU A 34 4.55 1.85 18.13
CA LEU A 34 4.37 1.43 19.52
C LEU A 34 5.53 0.58 20.05
N SER A 35 6.06 -0.34 19.23
CA SER A 35 7.07 -1.31 19.68
C SER A 35 8.51 -0.94 19.38
N ARG A 36 8.73 -0.05 18.40
CA ARG A 36 10.02 0.25 17.78
C ARG A 36 10.75 -0.97 17.19
N ASP A 37 10.05 -2.09 16.96
CA ASP A 37 10.61 -3.26 16.29
C ASP A 37 10.65 -3.03 14.78
N ALA A 38 11.87 -2.88 14.24
CA ALA A 38 12.14 -2.61 12.83
C ALA A 38 11.53 -3.64 11.87
N LEU A 39 11.23 -4.86 12.34
CA LEU A 39 10.54 -5.87 11.53
C LEU A 39 9.23 -5.33 10.94
N PHE A 40 8.46 -4.57 11.70
CA PHE A 40 7.17 -4.06 11.25
C PHE A 40 7.33 -2.97 10.18
N LEU A 41 8.30 -2.07 10.35
CA LEU A 41 8.62 -1.06 9.34
C LEU A 41 9.12 -1.71 8.05
N GLN A 42 10.00 -2.70 8.16
CA GLN A 42 10.50 -3.46 7.01
C GLN A 42 9.34 -4.11 6.23
N LYS A 43 8.40 -4.77 6.93
CA LYS A 43 7.24 -5.40 6.28
C LYS A 43 6.27 -4.39 5.68
N ALA A 44 6.09 -3.23 6.31
CA ALA A 44 5.29 -2.14 5.74
C ALA A 44 5.91 -1.63 4.43
N GLU A 45 7.22 -1.45 4.40
CA GLU A 45 7.94 -1.00 3.22
C GLU A 45 7.96 -2.06 2.10
N ASP A 46 8.15 -3.34 2.43
CA ASP A 46 8.06 -4.45 1.46
C ASP A 46 6.68 -4.47 0.78
N LEU A 47 5.61 -4.25 1.56
CA LEU A 47 4.25 -4.16 1.03
C LEU A 47 4.05 -2.91 0.17
N ALA A 48 4.54 -1.75 0.62
CA ALA A 48 4.45 -0.50 -0.13
C ALA A 48 5.13 -0.59 -1.50
N LYS A 49 6.31 -1.22 -1.58
CA LYS A 49 7.02 -1.45 -2.86
C LYS A 49 6.16 -2.24 -3.87
N LEU A 50 5.37 -3.19 -3.39
CA LEU A 50 4.48 -3.97 -4.25
C LEU A 50 3.26 -3.16 -4.69
N LEU A 51 2.75 -2.26 -3.83
CA LEU A 51 1.58 -1.43 -4.10
C LEU A 51 1.86 -0.18 -4.91
N LEU A 52 3.12 0.30 -4.93
CA LEU A 52 3.52 1.52 -5.61
C LEU A 52 3.07 1.63 -7.09
N PRO A 53 3.08 0.54 -7.89
CA PRO A 53 2.58 0.59 -9.26
C PRO A 53 1.10 0.96 -9.39
N ALA A 54 0.29 0.85 -8.34
CA ALA A 54 -1.10 1.31 -8.36
C ALA A 54 -1.22 2.80 -8.69
N PHE A 55 -0.21 3.61 -8.39
CA PHE A 55 -0.15 5.05 -8.66
C PHE A 55 0.43 5.39 -10.04
N ASN A 56 0.77 4.39 -10.86
CA ASN A 56 1.24 4.58 -12.24
C ASN A 56 0.06 4.83 -13.20
N THR A 57 -0.75 5.84 -12.89
CA THR A 57 -1.82 6.34 -13.75
C THR A 57 -1.44 7.72 -14.31
N PRO A 58 -2.04 8.17 -15.42
CA PRO A 58 -1.74 9.49 -16.01
C PRO A 58 -1.91 10.67 -15.04
N TYR A 59 -2.78 10.52 -14.04
CA TYR A 59 -3.13 11.58 -13.08
C TYR A 59 -2.63 11.31 -11.66
N ARG A 60 -1.83 10.25 -11.45
CA ARG A 60 -1.38 9.78 -10.12
C ARG A 60 -2.47 9.35 -9.14
N ILE A 61 -3.74 9.37 -9.55
CA ILE A 61 -4.83 8.79 -8.77
C ILE A 61 -4.70 7.26 -8.84
N PRO A 62 -4.66 6.53 -7.70
CA PRO A 62 -4.37 5.10 -7.73
C PRO A 62 -5.49 4.26 -8.33
N TYR A 63 -5.12 3.14 -8.93
CA TYR A 63 -6.05 2.05 -9.25
C TYR A 63 -6.76 1.54 -7.99
N HIS A 64 -7.99 1.05 -8.15
CA HIS A 64 -8.78 0.42 -7.06
C HIS A 64 -8.08 -0.84 -6.53
N SER A 65 -7.59 -1.65 -7.45
CA SER A 65 -6.98 -2.96 -7.16
C SER A 65 -5.69 -3.16 -7.93
N LEU A 66 -4.82 -4.01 -7.41
CA LEU A 66 -3.52 -4.33 -7.98
C LEU A 66 -3.22 -5.84 -7.80
N ASN A 67 -2.73 -6.50 -8.83
CA ASN A 67 -2.16 -7.84 -8.69
C ASN A 67 -0.73 -7.75 -8.11
N LEU A 68 -0.46 -8.45 -7.00
CA LEU A 68 0.81 -8.35 -6.27
C LEU A 68 2.00 -9.04 -6.97
N GLN A 69 1.75 -9.87 -7.99
CA GLN A 69 2.77 -10.55 -8.78
C GLN A 69 3.01 -9.86 -10.12
N THR A 70 1.95 -9.60 -10.89
CA THR A 70 2.02 -8.97 -12.23
C THR A 70 2.12 -7.46 -12.15
N GLN A 71 1.72 -6.85 -11.03
CA GLN A 71 1.66 -5.40 -10.81
C GLN A 71 0.70 -4.69 -11.77
N GLU A 72 -0.27 -5.42 -12.33
CA GLU A 72 -1.34 -4.86 -13.14
C GLU A 72 -2.44 -4.27 -12.24
N GLY A 73 -2.79 -3.01 -12.51
CA GLY A 73 -3.79 -2.25 -11.77
C GLY A 73 -5.10 -2.13 -12.53
N HIS A 74 -6.22 -2.18 -11.80
CA HIS A 74 -7.55 -2.15 -12.40
C HIS A 74 -8.51 -1.27 -11.60
N HIS A 75 -9.33 -0.49 -12.32
CA HIS A 75 -10.57 0.08 -11.80
C HIS A 75 -11.73 -0.88 -12.03
N PRO A 76 -12.79 -0.84 -11.21
CA PRO A 76 -13.93 -1.70 -11.41
C PRO A 76 -14.74 -1.31 -12.66
N SER A 77 -15.21 -2.29 -13.41
CA SER A 77 -15.99 -2.03 -14.63
C SER A 77 -17.35 -1.35 -14.35
N TRP A 78 -17.93 -1.58 -13.17
CA TRP A 78 -19.24 -1.06 -12.79
C TRP A 78 -19.26 0.45 -12.50
N ASN A 79 -18.10 1.11 -12.37
CA ASN A 79 -18.01 2.56 -12.13
C ASN A 79 -17.40 3.31 -13.33
N SER A 80 -17.57 2.79 -14.55
CA SER A 80 -16.95 3.34 -15.76
C SER A 80 -15.43 3.37 -15.68
N ASN A 81 -14.82 2.35 -15.06
CA ASN A 81 -13.37 2.23 -14.86
C ASN A 81 -12.73 3.48 -14.22
N SER A 82 -13.42 4.07 -13.26
CA SER A 82 -12.98 5.29 -12.57
C SER A 82 -12.44 5.00 -11.16
N ALA A 83 -11.70 5.95 -10.61
CA ALA A 83 -11.29 5.88 -9.20
C ALA A 83 -12.47 6.13 -8.26
N LEU A 84 -12.45 5.47 -7.10
CA LEU A 84 -13.40 5.74 -6.01
C LEU A 84 -12.77 6.77 -5.07
N LEU A 85 -13.45 7.90 -4.85
CA LEU A 85 -12.90 9.03 -4.10
C LEU A 85 -12.46 8.63 -2.68
N ALA A 86 -13.26 7.85 -1.96
CA ALA A 86 -12.92 7.41 -0.62
C ALA A 86 -11.66 6.52 -0.60
N GLU A 87 -11.50 5.66 -1.59
CA GLU A 87 -10.33 4.77 -1.68
C GLU A 87 -9.07 5.55 -2.06
N ALA A 88 -9.16 6.40 -3.07
CA ALA A 88 -8.05 7.24 -3.49
C ALA A 88 -7.67 8.28 -2.43
N GLY A 89 -8.63 8.77 -1.66
CA GLY A 89 -8.47 9.85 -0.67
C GLY A 89 -8.24 9.40 0.78
N SER A 90 -8.16 8.09 1.04
CA SER A 90 -8.00 7.54 2.39
C SER A 90 -6.78 6.60 2.49
N VAL A 91 -5.68 6.99 1.86
CA VAL A 91 -4.40 6.25 1.91
C VAL A 91 -3.22 7.14 2.32
N GLN A 92 -3.42 8.46 2.32
CA GLN A 92 -2.36 9.46 2.37
C GLN A 92 -1.59 9.44 3.68
N LEU A 93 -2.23 9.13 4.80
CA LEU A 93 -1.57 9.16 6.11
C LEU A 93 -0.52 8.04 6.20
N GLU A 94 -0.86 6.84 5.75
CA GLU A 94 -0.01 5.67 5.76
C GLU A 94 1.22 5.89 4.86
N TRP A 95 1.01 6.35 3.62
CA TRP A 95 2.08 6.61 2.66
C TRP A 95 3.01 7.75 3.10
N LYS A 96 2.46 8.88 3.54
CA LYS A 96 3.27 10.01 4.05
C LYS A 96 4.04 9.64 5.31
N TYR A 97 3.43 8.85 6.20
CA TYR A 97 4.12 8.39 7.39
C TYR A 97 5.24 7.41 7.07
N LEU A 98 5.02 6.48 6.12
CA LEU A 98 6.08 5.61 5.61
C LEU A 98 7.23 6.42 4.99
N SER A 99 6.93 7.45 4.19
CA SER A 99 7.94 8.35 3.63
C SER A 99 8.78 8.98 4.74
N LYS A 100 8.13 9.53 5.77
CA LYS A 100 8.81 10.12 6.94
C LYS A 100 9.74 9.14 7.64
N LEU A 101 9.33 7.88 7.78
CA LEU A 101 10.11 6.85 8.49
C LEU A 101 11.28 6.30 7.68
N THR A 102 11.11 6.19 6.35
CA THR A 102 12.12 5.59 5.45
C THR A 102 13.05 6.62 4.83
N GLY A 103 12.67 7.91 4.83
CA GLY A 103 13.36 8.97 4.09
C GLY A 103 13.15 8.89 2.58
N ASN A 104 12.32 7.97 2.08
CA ASN A 104 12.07 7.80 0.66
C ASN A 104 10.89 8.69 0.20
N ALA A 105 11.21 9.73 -0.56
CA ALA A 105 10.24 10.69 -1.07
C ALA A 105 9.23 10.07 -2.05
N VAL A 106 9.53 8.93 -2.67
CA VAL A 106 8.58 8.29 -3.60
C VAL A 106 7.24 7.96 -2.95
N TYR A 107 7.25 7.66 -1.64
CA TYR A 107 6.04 7.38 -0.86
C TYR A 107 5.28 8.64 -0.45
N HIS A 108 5.89 9.81 -0.51
CA HIS A 108 5.20 11.07 -0.25
C HIS A 108 4.41 11.53 -1.48
N ASP A 109 4.95 11.26 -2.66
CA ASP A 109 4.43 11.71 -3.96
C ASP A 109 3.43 10.73 -4.59
N THR A 110 3.04 9.69 -3.84
CA THR A 110 1.91 8.81 -4.16
C THR A 110 0.59 9.53 -3.99
#